data_AF-A0AAU0BH66-F1
#
_entry.id   AF-A0AAU0BH66-F1
#
_cell.length_a   1.000
_cell.length_b   1.000
_cell.length_c   1.000
_cell.angle_alpha   90.00
_cell.angle_beta   90.00
_cell.angle_gamma   90.00
#
_symmetry.space_group_name_H-M   'P 1'
#
loop_
_entity.id
_entity.type
_entity.pdbx_description
1 polymer ?
#
loop_
_entity_poly.entity_id
_entity_poly.type
_entity_poly.pdbx_seq_one_letter_code
_entity_poly.pdbx_strand_id
1 'polypeptide(L)'
;MPSKEPKSKIGLNIFLLKYNLESATKIWEKREYLTQSSGSGEDDGVVKHRELSFESGGVAGTLLIKHPPSENTPDWVYFINDGLDNEITDQLKNKSVSALLVLKIKDRQFVLAFGHGRHMLEHSCIDTRFGVKVCLNSIEPGRIASIDKQTFDANPRLTRTQATKISSISAYGVNPDQDLLKAVVGVTQKAYSGDLGDVVAGMDSLQISVSADMASVERAIITALSRAESSDYLKKIDGKESQFAWVNNLTHETDDAKLRELNENLWLNFKSLNFSKMWLAAPEIIDWSNLSGFSYWPITKETIFSQFIEVSDFRKTFNKNSSLSTLRSRKIYYQRSSDKSYGSYPAFSCIYWETRLGNDNYILHQGNWYKINPNFAKATDDAYKKFLRRFPLLLFLNTIMQMKGIITWPSLHKPGWLTHC
;
A
#
# COMPACT_ATOMS: atom_id res chain seq x y z
N MET A 1 -25.53 32.77 -26.33
CA MET A 1 -24.66 32.26 -25.25
C MET A 1 -23.85 31.12 -25.83
N PRO A 2 -22.52 31.18 -25.93
CA PRO A 2 -21.76 30.05 -26.42
C PRO A 2 -21.84 28.94 -25.36
N SER A 3 -22.42 27.81 -25.75
CA SER A 3 -22.41 26.56 -24.99
C SER A 3 -20.95 26.18 -24.73
N LYS A 4 -20.50 26.32 -23.48
CA LYS A 4 -19.24 25.70 -23.04
C LYS A 4 -19.42 24.20 -23.21
N GLU A 5 -18.79 23.62 -24.23
CA GLU A 5 -18.54 22.19 -24.25
C GLU A 5 -17.97 21.79 -22.87
N PRO A 6 -18.46 20.70 -22.25
CA PRO A 6 -17.88 20.26 -21.01
C PRO A 6 -16.41 19.93 -21.27
N LYS A 7 -15.49 20.74 -20.72
CA LYS A 7 -14.07 20.39 -20.68
C LYS A 7 -13.98 18.94 -20.20
N SER A 8 -13.38 18.06 -21.00
CA SER A 8 -13.24 16.66 -20.64
C SER A 8 -12.58 16.57 -19.26
N LYS A 9 -13.17 15.79 -18.34
CA LYS A 9 -12.53 15.50 -17.06
C LYS A 9 -11.50 14.40 -17.26
N ILE A 10 -10.40 14.46 -16.52
CA ILE A 10 -9.39 13.41 -16.44
C ILE A 10 -9.30 12.89 -15.01
N GLY A 11 -9.18 11.57 -14.85
CA GLY A 11 -8.82 10.95 -13.57
C GLY A 11 -7.30 10.99 -13.39
N LEU A 12 -6.84 11.54 -12.28
CA LEU A 12 -5.42 11.64 -11.94
C LEU A 12 -5.09 10.69 -10.80
N ASN A 13 -3.93 10.04 -10.91
CA ASN A 13 -3.32 9.26 -9.84
C ASN A 13 -1.95 9.85 -9.52
N ILE A 14 -1.88 10.64 -8.45
CA ILE A 14 -0.77 11.53 -8.13
C ILE A 14 0.04 10.96 -6.97
N PHE A 15 1.33 10.73 -7.20
CA PHE A 15 2.30 10.36 -6.19
C PHE A 15 3.20 11.54 -5.88
N LEU A 16 3.55 11.70 -4.61
CA LEU A 16 4.58 12.60 -4.15
C LEU A 16 5.83 11.79 -3.82
N LEU A 17 6.99 12.18 -4.35
CA LEU A 17 8.24 11.57 -3.95
C LEU A 17 8.77 12.24 -2.67
N LYS A 18 9.39 11.42 -1.81
CA LYS A 18 10.15 11.89 -0.65
C LYS A 18 11.33 12.76 -1.12
N TYR A 19 11.90 13.54 -0.23
CA TYR A 19 13.21 14.11 -0.51
C TYR A 19 14.26 13.00 -0.58
N ASN A 20 15.11 13.02 -1.59
CA ASN A 20 16.30 12.18 -1.61
C ASN A 20 17.37 12.83 -0.71
N LEU A 21 17.47 12.39 0.55
CA LEU A 21 18.40 12.97 1.53
C LEU A 21 19.87 12.69 1.19
N GLU A 22 20.14 11.74 0.31
CA GLU A 22 21.50 11.38 -0.15
C GLU A 22 21.94 12.23 -1.35
N SER A 23 21.00 12.95 -2.00
CA SER A 23 21.26 13.81 -3.15
C SER A 23 21.33 15.29 -2.76
N ALA A 24 22.31 16.03 -3.31
CA ALA A 24 22.47 17.47 -3.08
C ALA A 24 21.25 18.28 -3.56
N THR A 25 20.57 17.82 -4.62
CA THR A 25 19.38 18.47 -5.19
C THR A 25 18.08 18.06 -4.48
N LYS A 26 18.15 17.09 -3.56
CA LYS A 26 17.01 16.51 -2.82
C LYS A 26 15.90 15.89 -3.67
N ILE A 27 16.13 15.71 -4.97
CA ILE A 27 15.23 15.07 -5.92
C ILE A 27 15.78 13.70 -6.32
N TRP A 28 14.89 12.80 -6.73
CA TRP A 28 15.27 11.48 -7.22
C TRP A 28 15.61 11.56 -8.70
N GLU A 29 16.71 10.91 -9.07
CA GLU A 29 17.11 10.69 -10.46
C GLU A 29 16.29 9.56 -11.07
N LYS A 30 16.16 9.58 -12.41
CA LYS A 30 15.33 8.63 -13.16
C LYS A 30 15.60 7.17 -12.83
N ARG A 31 16.87 6.81 -12.67
CA ARG A 31 17.27 5.42 -12.37
C ARG A 31 16.90 4.97 -10.96
N GLU A 32 16.62 5.91 -10.05
CA GLU A 32 16.34 5.63 -8.64
C GLU A 32 14.85 5.46 -8.37
N TYR A 33 14.00 6.25 -9.06
CA TYR A 33 12.55 6.15 -8.88
C TYR A 33 11.87 5.17 -9.84
N LEU A 34 12.58 4.60 -10.83
CA LEU A 34 12.04 3.57 -11.70
C LEU A 34 12.33 2.17 -11.17
N THR A 35 11.36 1.26 -11.32
CA THR A 35 11.57 -0.15 -10.97
C THR A 35 12.62 -0.80 -11.88
N GLN A 36 13.45 -1.68 -11.29
CA GLN A 36 14.44 -2.43 -12.05
C GLN A 36 13.82 -3.49 -12.98
N SER A 37 14.39 -3.67 -14.17
CA SER A 37 13.98 -4.67 -15.16
C SER A 37 14.65 -6.01 -14.89
N SER A 38 13.90 -7.11 -15.06
CA SER A 38 14.39 -8.48 -14.79
C SER A 38 15.15 -9.11 -15.97
N GLY A 39 15.54 -8.33 -16.98
CA GLY A 39 16.19 -8.83 -18.20
C GLY A 39 17.72 -8.74 -18.15
N SER A 40 18.40 -9.84 -18.45
CA SER A 40 19.85 -9.90 -18.69
C SER A 40 20.19 -9.30 -20.06
N GLY A 41 20.60 -8.03 -20.09
CA GLY A 41 21.11 -7.35 -21.28
C GLY A 41 21.53 -5.91 -20.97
N GLU A 42 22.41 -5.34 -21.79
CA GLU A 42 23.16 -4.06 -21.68
C GLU A 42 22.33 -2.75 -21.51
N ASP A 43 21.11 -2.82 -20.99
CA ASP A 43 20.27 -1.66 -20.69
C ASP A 43 20.49 -1.21 -19.23
N ASP A 44 20.16 0.05 -18.93
CA ASP A 44 20.40 0.79 -17.65
C ASP A 44 19.79 0.15 -16.36
N GLY A 45 19.36 -1.11 -16.40
CA GLY A 45 18.85 -1.87 -15.26
C GLY A 45 17.41 -1.54 -14.86
N VAL A 46 16.77 -0.56 -15.50
CA VAL A 46 15.39 -0.12 -15.22
C VAL A 46 14.38 -0.58 -16.28
N VAL A 47 13.09 -0.54 -15.96
CA VAL A 47 12.01 -0.88 -16.91
C VAL A 47 12.19 -0.11 -18.22
N LYS A 48 12.19 -0.84 -19.35
CA LYS A 48 12.34 -0.26 -20.68
C LYS A 48 11.20 0.71 -21.00
N HIS A 49 11.55 1.90 -21.47
CA HIS A 49 10.62 2.98 -21.73
C HIS A 49 11.08 3.88 -22.88
N ARG A 50 10.12 4.57 -23.51
CA ARG A 50 10.37 5.76 -24.33
C ARG A 50 10.26 6.98 -23.43
N GLU A 51 11.20 7.90 -23.58
CA GLU A 51 11.23 9.16 -22.87
C GLU A 51 10.89 10.31 -23.82
N LEU A 52 10.00 11.20 -23.39
CA LEU A 52 9.58 12.38 -24.13
C LEU A 52 9.61 13.58 -23.20
N SER A 53 10.26 14.66 -23.63
CA SER A 53 10.15 15.95 -22.96
C SER A 53 8.70 16.43 -23.02
N PHE A 54 8.21 16.94 -21.89
CA PHE A 54 6.87 17.46 -21.77
C PHE A 54 6.93 18.93 -21.35
N GLU A 55 6.23 19.79 -22.08
CA GLU A 55 6.08 21.19 -21.71
C GLU A 55 4.67 21.65 -22.10
N SER A 56 3.92 22.16 -21.14
CA SER A 56 2.60 22.73 -21.40
C SER A 56 2.18 23.66 -20.27
N GLY A 57 1.70 24.86 -20.63
CA GLY A 57 1.26 25.86 -19.66
C GLY A 57 2.38 26.37 -18.74
N GLY A 58 3.65 26.38 -19.21
CA GLY A 58 4.80 26.76 -18.40
C GLY A 58 5.29 25.68 -17.42
N VAL A 59 4.61 24.54 -17.36
CA VAL A 59 5.04 23.38 -16.57
C VAL A 59 5.85 22.44 -17.45
N ALA A 60 7.11 22.25 -17.11
CA ALA A 60 8.00 21.28 -17.74
C ALA A 60 8.02 19.95 -16.96
N GLY A 61 8.25 18.86 -17.68
CA GLY A 61 8.36 17.53 -17.11
C GLY A 61 8.86 16.50 -18.10
N THR A 62 8.80 15.23 -17.69
CA THR A 62 9.23 14.10 -18.50
C THR A 62 8.14 13.05 -18.54
N LEU A 63 7.68 12.71 -19.74
CA LEU A 63 6.75 11.61 -19.97
C LEU A 63 7.54 10.33 -20.27
N LEU A 64 7.35 9.31 -19.45
CA LEU A 64 7.95 7.98 -19.57
C LEU A 64 6.86 6.99 -19.95
N ILE A 65 6.99 6.34 -21.10
CA ILE A 65 6.01 5.37 -21.60
C ILE A 65 6.69 4.01 -21.67
N LYS A 66 6.16 2.99 -20.99
CA LYS A 66 6.70 1.62 -21.04
C LYS A 66 6.78 1.13 -22.50
N HIS A 67 7.92 0.58 -22.88
CA HIS A 67 8.16 0.10 -24.24
C HIS A 67 8.94 -1.23 -24.28
N PRO A 68 8.52 -2.23 -25.08
CA PRO A 68 7.27 -2.25 -25.84
C PRO A 68 6.04 -2.24 -24.92
N PRO A 69 4.85 -1.85 -25.43
CA PRO A 69 3.62 -1.99 -24.66
C PRO A 69 3.41 -3.46 -24.28
N SER A 70 2.76 -3.71 -23.15
CA SER A 70 2.47 -5.07 -22.73
C SER A 70 1.35 -5.63 -23.59
N GLU A 71 1.60 -6.78 -24.22
CA GLU A 71 0.65 -7.44 -25.10
C GLU A 71 0.58 -8.92 -24.74
N ASN A 72 -0.58 -9.37 -24.26
CA ASN A 72 -0.78 -10.73 -23.76
C ASN A 72 -2.09 -11.33 -24.28
N THR A 73 -2.09 -12.63 -24.56
CA THR A 73 -3.31 -13.40 -24.83
C THR A 73 -3.94 -13.83 -23.49
N PRO A 74 -5.23 -13.52 -23.24
CA PRO A 74 -5.93 -13.97 -22.03
C PRO A 74 -5.90 -15.49 -21.84
N ASP A 75 -5.89 -15.98 -20.59
CA ASP A 75 -5.82 -17.42 -20.31
C ASP A 75 -6.99 -18.21 -20.90
N TRP A 76 -8.20 -17.67 -20.80
CA TRP A 76 -9.41 -18.34 -21.27
C TRP A 76 -9.40 -18.59 -22.78
N VAL A 77 -8.64 -17.82 -23.56
CA VAL A 77 -8.53 -18.01 -25.02
C VAL A 77 -7.94 -19.38 -25.33
N TYR A 78 -6.91 -19.81 -24.60
CA TYR A 78 -6.32 -21.14 -24.79
C TYR A 78 -7.31 -22.27 -24.47
N PHE A 79 -8.10 -22.09 -23.40
CA PHE A 79 -9.13 -23.06 -23.00
C PHE A 79 -10.26 -23.17 -24.03
N ILE A 80 -10.74 -22.04 -24.55
CA ILE A 80 -11.84 -22.03 -25.53
C ILE A 80 -11.39 -22.53 -26.90
N ASN A 81 -10.15 -22.24 -27.31
CA ASN A 81 -9.63 -22.66 -28.61
C ASN A 81 -9.56 -24.17 -28.80
N ASP A 82 -9.39 -24.94 -27.71
CA ASP A 82 -9.43 -26.40 -27.74
C ASP A 82 -10.78 -26.94 -28.24
N GLY A 83 -11.86 -26.18 -28.07
CA GLY A 83 -13.21 -26.54 -28.50
C GLY A 83 -13.69 -25.88 -29.80
N LEU A 84 -12.84 -25.14 -30.52
CA LEU A 84 -13.21 -24.42 -31.74
C LEU A 84 -12.43 -24.94 -32.96
N ASP A 85 -13.14 -25.21 -34.04
CA ASP A 85 -12.54 -25.56 -35.35
C ASP A 85 -11.97 -24.31 -36.03
N ASN A 86 -10.78 -23.88 -35.60
CA ASN A 86 -9.89 -22.91 -36.27
C ASN A 86 -10.52 -21.56 -36.70
N GLU A 87 -11.01 -20.72 -35.77
CA GLU A 87 -11.30 -19.30 -36.09
C GLU A 87 -10.93 -18.25 -35.01
N ILE A 88 -10.28 -17.17 -35.50
CA ILE A 88 -10.20 -15.74 -35.08
C ILE A 88 -9.64 -15.40 -33.68
N THR A 89 -9.67 -16.29 -32.71
CA THR A 89 -9.30 -15.98 -31.33
C THR A 89 -7.80 -15.70 -31.11
N ASP A 90 -6.91 -16.17 -31.98
CA ASP A 90 -5.45 -15.90 -31.91
C ASP A 90 -5.09 -14.41 -32.05
N GLN A 91 -6.01 -13.63 -32.62
CA GLN A 91 -5.86 -12.17 -32.73
C GLN A 91 -6.32 -11.43 -31.46
N LEU A 92 -7.01 -12.10 -30.54
CA LEU A 92 -7.51 -11.51 -29.31
C LEU A 92 -6.35 -11.32 -28.32
N LYS A 93 -5.91 -10.07 -28.21
CA LYS A 93 -4.81 -9.68 -27.33
C LYS A 93 -5.20 -8.49 -26.48
N ASN A 94 -4.87 -8.58 -25.20
CA ASN A 94 -4.93 -7.45 -24.29
C ASN A 94 -3.67 -6.61 -24.47
N LYS A 95 -3.85 -5.36 -24.87
CA LYS A 95 -2.79 -4.34 -24.91
C LYS A 95 -2.96 -3.40 -23.74
N SER A 96 -1.96 -3.32 -22.86
CA SER A 96 -1.97 -2.39 -21.74
C SER A 96 -0.85 -1.37 -21.86
N VAL A 97 -1.22 -0.10 -21.61
CA VAL A 97 -0.31 1.04 -21.61
C VAL A 97 0.04 1.40 -20.16
N SER A 98 1.33 1.63 -19.93
CA SER A 98 1.86 2.17 -18.68
C SER A 98 2.62 3.44 -19.00
N ALA A 99 2.26 4.54 -18.35
CA ALA A 99 3.03 5.77 -18.47
C ALA A 99 3.12 6.53 -17.15
N LEU A 100 4.20 7.27 -16.98
CA LEU A 100 4.43 8.19 -15.86
C LEU A 100 4.73 9.58 -16.44
N LEU A 101 4.04 10.61 -15.95
CA LEU A 101 4.47 12.00 -16.17
C LEU A 101 5.09 12.52 -14.87
N VAL A 102 6.39 12.79 -14.93
CA VAL A 102 7.17 13.31 -13.80
C VAL A 102 7.23 14.83 -13.91
N LEU A 103 6.76 15.53 -12.89
CA LEU A 103 6.66 16.99 -12.83
C LEU A 103 7.46 17.52 -11.64
N LYS A 104 8.05 18.70 -11.80
CA LYS A 104 8.67 19.46 -10.70
C LYS A 104 7.83 20.71 -10.44
N ILE A 105 7.21 20.79 -9.27
CA ILE A 105 6.36 21.92 -8.87
C ILE A 105 6.72 22.28 -7.43
N LYS A 106 7.02 23.57 -7.17
CA LYS A 106 7.45 24.08 -5.84
C LYS A 106 8.59 23.25 -5.21
N ASP A 107 9.62 22.95 -5.99
CA ASP A 107 10.78 22.13 -5.58
C ASP A 107 10.44 20.71 -5.11
N ARG A 108 9.22 20.24 -5.38
CA ARG A 108 8.78 18.88 -5.12
C ARG A 108 8.62 18.10 -6.43
N GLN A 109 8.90 16.82 -6.36
CA GLN A 109 8.78 15.90 -7.49
C GLN A 109 7.48 15.11 -7.37
N PHE A 110 6.62 15.28 -8.37
CA PHE A 110 5.33 14.58 -8.49
C PHE A 110 5.38 13.60 -9.65
N VAL A 111 4.65 12.50 -9.50
CA VAL A 111 4.48 11.51 -10.56
C VAL A 111 2.99 11.27 -10.79
N LEU A 112 2.52 11.58 -11.99
CA LEU A 112 1.19 11.21 -12.46
C LEU A 112 1.28 9.85 -13.16
N ALA A 113 0.63 8.83 -12.59
CA ALA A 113 0.62 7.49 -13.15
C ALA A 113 -0.63 7.27 -14.02
N PHE A 114 -0.42 6.85 -15.28
CA PHE A 114 -1.48 6.52 -16.23
C PHE A 114 -1.53 5.03 -16.53
N GLY A 115 -2.74 4.47 -16.62
CA GLY A 115 -2.96 3.05 -16.82
C GLY A 115 -2.23 2.22 -15.76
N HIS A 116 -1.30 1.38 -16.21
CA HIS A 116 -0.48 0.53 -15.34
C HIS A 116 0.86 1.18 -14.92
N GLY A 117 1.00 2.50 -15.11
CA GLY A 117 2.22 3.26 -14.85
C GLY A 117 2.75 3.15 -13.43
N ARG A 118 1.86 3.01 -12.42
CA ARG A 118 2.27 2.92 -11.01
C ARG A 118 3.26 1.78 -10.72
N HIS A 119 3.23 0.71 -11.53
CA HIS A 119 4.16 -0.43 -11.39
C HIS A 119 5.57 -0.14 -11.94
N MET A 120 5.74 0.96 -12.66
CA MET A 120 7.06 1.47 -13.07
C MET A 120 7.74 2.28 -11.96
N LEU A 121 7.00 2.69 -10.93
CA LEU A 121 7.50 3.54 -9.86
C LEU A 121 8.06 2.68 -8.71
N GLU A 122 9.27 2.99 -8.25
CA GLU A 122 9.87 2.32 -7.11
C GLU A 122 9.20 2.80 -5.82
N HIS A 123 8.73 1.87 -4.99
CA HIS A 123 7.83 2.23 -3.89
C HIS A 123 8.57 2.94 -2.74
N SER A 124 9.87 2.66 -2.58
CA SER A 124 10.70 3.23 -1.52
C SER A 124 10.82 4.77 -1.60
N CYS A 125 10.78 5.35 -2.80
CA CYS A 125 10.87 6.79 -3.01
C CYS A 125 9.54 7.53 -2.81
N ILE A 126 8.41 6.81 -2.72
CA ILE A 126 7.06 7.40 -2.58
C ILE A 126 6.82 7.82 -1.12
N ASP A 127 6.31 9.04 -0.91
CA ASP A 127 5.69 9.42 0.36
C ASP A 127 4.34 8.70 0.51
N THR A 128 4.36 7.56 1.20
CA THR A 128 3.19 6.68 1.38
C THR A 128 2.08 7.29 2.24
N ARG A 129 2.26 8.49 2.80
CA ARG A 129 1.20 9.20 3.54
C ARG A 129 0.67 10.41 2.80
N PHE A 130 1.19 10.72 1.61
CA PHE A 130 0.76 11.87 0.84
C PHE A 130 -0.76 11.85 0.58
N GLY A 131 -1.25 10.81 -0.09
CA GLY A 131 -2.65 10.72 -0.49
C GLY A 131 -3.62 10.80 0.69
N VAL A 132 -3.38 10.00 1.73
CA VAL A 132 -4.24 9.97 2.92
C VAL A 132 -4.26 11.32 3.65
N LYS A 133 -3.13 12.01 3.77
CA LYS A 133 -3.06 13.35 4.39
C LYS A 133 -3.83 14.39 3.57
N VAL A 134 -3.67 14.39 2.25
CA VAL A 134 -4.45 15.28 1.37
C VAL A 134 -5.94 15.04 1.56
N CYS A 135 -6.37 13.79 1.53
CA CYS A 135 -7.78 13.43 1.66
C CYS A 135 -8.36 13.89 3.01
N LEU A 136 -7.73 13.52 4.14
CA LEU A 136 -8.17 13.93 5.47
C LEU A 136 -8.30 15.44 5.64
N ASN A 137 -7.38 16.19 5.06
CA ASN A 137 -7.42 17.64 5.09
C ASN A 137 -8.44 18.23 4.12
N SER A 138 -8.91 17.50 3.11
CA SER A 138 -9.71 18.08 2.02
C SER A 138 -11.17 17.63 2.02
N ILE A 139 -11.54 16.58 2.74
CA ILE A 139 -12.91 16.04 2.74
C ILE A 139 -13.80 16.64 3.83
N GLU A 140 -15.10 16.64 3.58
CA GLU A 140 -16.09 16.94 4.61
C GLU A 140 -16.13 15.77 5.64
N PRO A 141 -15.87 16.00 6.94
CA PRO A 141 -15.76 14.91 7.92
C PRO A 141 -17.02 14.03 8.05
N GLY A 142 -18.19 14.60 7.74
CA GLY A 142 -19.48 13.90 7.74
C GLY A 142 -19.83 13.19 6.43
N ARG A 143 -18.96 13.25 5.42
CA ARG A 143 -19.23 12.71 4.08
C ARG A 143 -18.10 11.81 3.56
N ILE A 144 -17.84 10.76 4.31
CA ILE A 144 -16.95 9.68 3.93
C ILE A 144 -17.76 8.63 3.16
N ALA A 145 -17.13 8.02 2.15
CA ALA A 145 -17.71 6.98 1.31
C ALA A 145 -17.06 5.61 1.61
N SER A 146 -15.74 5.58 1.78
CA SER A 146 -14.99 4.34 2.03
C SER A 146 -13.79 4.59 2.94
N ILE A 147 -13.46 3.60 3.77
CA ILE A 147 -12.28 3.58 4.62
C ILE A 147 -11.59 2.23 4.50
N ASP A 148 -10.27 2.27 4.34
CA ASP A 148 -9.42 1.11 4.58
C ASP A 148 -8.71 1.31 5.91
N LYS A 149 -8.75 0.28 6.75
CA LYS A 149 -8.06 0.25 8.03
C LYS A 149 -7.30 -1.04 8.22
N GLN A 150 -6.30 -1.00 9.09
CA GLN A 150 -5.60 -2.18 9.57
C GLN A 150 -5.69 -2.28 11.09
N THR A 151 -6.15 -3.43 11.59
CA THR A 151 -6.14 -3.71 13.03
C THR A 151 -4.77 -4.20 13.46
N PHE A 152 -4.26 -3.67 14.57
CA PHE A 152 -3.05 -4.15 15.26
C PHE A 152 -3.47 -4.83 16.56
N ASP A 153 -4.12 -5.98 16.40
CA ASP A 153 -4.39 -6.93 17.46
C ASP A 153 -3.64 -8.22 17.17
N ALA A 154 -3.78 -9.23 18.02
CA ALA A 154 -3.01 -10.45 17.86
C ALA A 154 -3.37 -11.26 16.58
N ASN A 155 -4.35 -10.85 15.78
CA ASN A 155 -4.64 -11.33 14.41
C ASN A 155 -4.82 -10.10 13.49
N PRO A 156 -3.74 -9.52 12.93
CA PRO A 156 -3.82 -8.34 12.07
C PRO A 156 -4.75 -8.56 10.87
N ARG A 157 -5.65 -7.61 10.61
CA ARG A 157 -6.61 -7.65 9.50
C ARG A 157 -6.58 -6.35 8.74
N LEU A 158 -6.53 -6.44 7.42
CA LEU A 158 -6.89 -5.35 6.52
C LEU A 158 -8.40 -5.40 6.30
N THR A 159 -9.07 -4.26 6.42
CA THR A 159 -10.53 -4.17 6.25
C THR A 159 -10.85 -2.94 5.41
N ARG A 160 -11.65 -3.14 4.35
CA ARG A 160 -12.31 -2.06 3.60
C ARG A 160 -13.76 -2.02 4.00
N THR A 161 -14.20 -0.88 4.51
CA THR A 161 -15.60 -0.61 4.82
C THR A 161 -16.10 0.45 3.86
N GLN A 162 -17.05 0.08 3.00
CA GLN A 162 -17.74 0.99 2.09
C GLN A 162 -19.16 1.22 2.60
N ALA A 163 -19.57 2.48 2.71
CA ALA A 163 -20.90 2.82 3.18
C ALA A 163 -21.90 2.89 2.02
N THR A 164 -23.07 2.25 2.17
CA THR A 164 -24.19 2.40 1.22
C THR A 164 -24.73 3.83 1.22
N LYS A 165 -24.67 4.50 2.37
CA LYS A 165 -24.98 5.92 2.53
C LYS A 165 -23.76 6.62 3.10
N ILE A 166 -23.29 7.65 2.38
CA ILE A 166 -22.19 8.52 2.80
C ILE A 166 -22.44 9.04 4.23
N SER A 167 -21.43 8.94 5.10
CA SER A 167 -21.57 9.21 6.54
C SER A 167 -20.26 9.66 7.20
N SER A 168 -20.30 9.98 8.49
CA SER A 168 -19.11 10.35 9.27
C SER A 168 -18.24 9.15 9.63
N ILE A 169 -16.97 9.39 9.97
CA ILE A 169 -16.00 8.35 10.35
C ILE A 169 -16.49 7.42 11.48
N SER A 170 -17.30 7.93 12.40
CA SER A 170 -17.86 7.15 13.52
C SER A 170 -18.70 5.96 13.06
N ALA A 171 -19.29 6.02 11.86
CA ALA A 171 -20.10 4.93 11.30
C ALA A 171 -19.26 3.74 10.80
N TYR A 172 -17.93 3.89 10.70
CA TYR A 172 -17.04 2.89 10.11
C TYR A 172 -16.42 1.93 11.12
N GLY A 173 -16.83 2.01 12.40
CA GLY A 173 -16.35 1.10 13.45
C GLY A 173 -14.84 1.15 13.64
N VAL A 174 -14.25 2.35 13.52
CA VAL A 174 -12.83 2.56 13.81
C VAL A 174 -12.62 2.45 15.31
N ASN A 175 -11.63 1.66 15.71
CA ASN A 175 -11.07 1.66 17.05
C ASN A 175 -9.82 2.57 17.09
N PRO A 176 -9.91 3.78 17.66
CA PRO A 176 -8.78 4.69 17.81
C PRO A 176 -7.52 4.05 18.39
N ASP A 177 -7.69 3.07 19.27
CA ASP A 177 -6.61 2.45 20.03
C ASP A 177 -6.04 1.20 19.37
N GLN A 178 -6.55 0.78 18.19
CA GLN A 178 -6.11 -0.45 17.53
C GLN A 178 -6.00 -0.34 16.01
N ASP A 179 -6.62 0.67 15.40
CA ASP A 179 -6.71 0.78 13.94
C ASP A 179 -5.75 1.84 13.38
N LEU A 180 -5.00 1.45 12.35
CA LEU A 180 -4.31 2.39 11.45
C LEU A 180 -5.19 2.71 10.26
N LEU A 181 -5.36 4.00 9.97
CA LEU A 181 -5.98 4.43 8.73
C LEU A 181 -5.04 4.18 7.55
N LYS A 182 -5.52 3.44 6.55
CA LYS A 182 -4.78 3.10 5.33
C LYS A 182 -5.22 3.94 4.14
N ALA A 183 -6.53 4.03 3.95
CA ALA A 183 -7.10 4.83 2.89
C ALA A 183 -8.41 5.46 3.33
N VAL A 184 -8.74 6.60 2.72
CA VAL A 184 -10.02 7.27 2.92
C VAL A 184 -10.52 7.82 1.60
N VAL A 185 -11.80 7.66 1.35
CA VAL A 185 -12.51 8.25 0.22
C VAL A 185 -13.66 9.08 0.76
N GLY A 186 -13.76 10.33 0.35
CA GLY A 186 -14.81 11.22 0.82
C GLY A 186 -15.13 12.34 -0.16
N VAL A 187 -16.22 13.04 0.13
CA VAL A 187 -16.63 14.22 -0.63
C VAL A 187 -15.74 15.39 -0.25
N THR A 188 -15.20 16.06 -1.25
CA THR A 188 -14.31 17.21 -1.06
C THR A 188 -15.07 18.39 -0.48
N GLN A 189 -14.48 19.09 0.48
CA GLN A 189 -15.01 20.36 0.98
C GLN A 189 -15.13 21.36 -0.17
N LYS A 190 -16.19 22.16 -0.17
CA LYS A 190 -16.47 23.18 -1.20
C LYS A 190 -15.29 24.14 -1.46
N ALA A 191 -14.47 24.41 -0.45
CA ALA A 191 -13.29 25.26 -0.57
C ALA A 191 -12.20 24.67 -1.51
N TYR A 192 -12.15 23.35 -1.66
CA TYR A 192 -11.13 22.65 -2.45
C TYR A 192 -11.69 21.91 -3.66
N SER A 193 -13.03 21.80 -3.79
CA SER A 193 -13.65 21.03 -4.88
C SER A 193 -13.35 21.58 -6.28
N GLY A 194 -13.06 22.89 -6.41
CA GLY A 194 -12.64 23.50 -7.67
C GLY A 194 -11.27 23.01 -8.17
N ASP A 195 -10.37 22.61 -7.26
CA ASP A 195 -9.01 22.18 -7.58
C ASP A 195 -8.83 20.66 -7.49
N LEU A 196 -9.53 19.99 -6.56
CA LEU A 196 -9.40 18.56 -6.30
C LEU A 196 -10.57 17.73 -6.83
N GLY A 197 -11.60 18.36 -7.39
CA GLY A 197 -12.83 17.70 -7.82
C GLY A 197 -13.76 17.36 -6.66
N ASP A 198 -14.90 16.75 -6.98
CA ASP A 198 -16.00 16.53 -6.03
C ASP A 198 -15.72 15.39 -5.03
N VAL A 199 -14.87 14.45 -5.40
CA VAL A 199 -14.48 13.30 -4.58
C VAL A 199 -12.96 13.17 -4.59
N VAL A 200 -12.41 12.97 -3.40
CA VAL A 200 -10.98 12.69 -3.19
C VAL A 200 -10.84 11.30 -2.58
N ALA A 201 -9.95 10.51 -3.15
CA ALA A 201 -9.51 9.24 -2.59
C ALA A 201 -8.02 9.32 -2.27
N GLY A 202 -7.65 8.99 -1.04
CA GLY A 202 -6.28 9.09 -0.55
C GLY A 202 -5.80 7.80 0.08
N MET A 203 -4.65 7.31 -0.40
CA MET A 203 -3.87 6.21 0.19
C MET A 203 -2.38 6.62 0.12
N ASP A 204 -1.51 5.82 -0.49
CA ASP A 204 -0.14 6.21 -0.84
C ASP A 204 -0.16 7.34 -1.88
N SER A 205 -1.07 7.24 -2.86
CA SER A 205 -1.35 8.26 -3.86
C SER A 205 -2.65 9.00 -3.62
N LEU A 206 -2.77 10.15 -4.27
CA LEU A 206 -3.99 10.93 -4.37
C LEU A 206 -4.70 10.61 -5.69
N GLN A 207 -5.98 10.20 -5.59
CA GLN A 207 -6.84 9.97 -6.74
C GLN A 207 -7.97 10.99 -6.77
N ILE A 208 -8.05 11.75 -7.87
CA ILE A 208 -9.01 12.85 -8.08
C ILE A 208 -9.44 12.93 -9.53
N SER A 209 -10.51 13.67 -9.82
CA SER A 209 -10.94 13.97 -11.19
C SER A 209 -11.13 15.46 -11.40
N VAL A 210 -10.37 16.03 -12.33
CA VAL A 210 -10.30 17.47 -12.62
C VAL A 210 -10.43 17.72 -14.13
N SER A 211 -10.55 18.98 -14.56
CA SER A 211 -10.51 19.32 -15.99
C SER A 211 -9.19 18.90 -16.63
N ALA A 212 -9.25 18.34 -17.84
CA ALA A 212 -8.09 17.88 -18.63
C ALA A 212 -7.34 19.05 -19.28
N ASP A 213 -6.88 20.00 -18.48
CA ASP A 213 -5.99 21.08 -18.89
C ASP A 213 -4.87 21.27 -17.85
N MET A 214 -3.67 21.66 -18.32
CA MET A 214 -2.49 21.71 -17.45
C MET A 214 -2.60 22.73 -16.32
N ALA A 215 -3.31 23.84 -16.54
CA ALA A 215 -3.55 24.81 -15.48
C ALA A 215 -4.36 24.19 -14.32
N SER A 216 -5.33 23.32 -14.64
CA SER A 216 -6.12 22.61 -13.63
C SER A 216 -5.33 21.52 -12.93
N VAL A 217 -4.48 20.78 -13.66
CA VAL A 217 -3.56 19.79 -13.09
C VAL A 217 -2.56 20.45 -12.13
N GLU A 218 -1.97 21.57 -12.53
CA GLU A 218 -1.02 22.32 -11.69
C GLU A 218 -1.68 22.84 -10.41
N ARG A 219 -2.85 23.47 -10.50
CA ARG A 219 -3.62 23.89 -9.33
C ARG A 219 -3.94 22.72 -8.40
N ALA A 220 -4.36 21.58 -8.96
CA ALA A 220 -4.63 20.38 -8.17
C ALA A 220 -3.38 19.90 -7.41
N ILE A 221 -2.21 19.89 -8.04
CA ILE A 221 -0.94 19.50 -7.40
C ILE A 221 -0.53 20.50 -6.30
N ILE A 222 -0.65 21.81 -6.58
CA ILE A 222 -0.32 22.86 -5.60
C ILE A 222 -1.23 22.77 -4.37
N THR A 223 -2.54 22.62 -4.59
CA THR A 223 -3.52 22.46 -3.51
C THR A 223 -3.25 21.16 -2.76
N ALA A 224 -3.03 20.04 -3.45
CA ALA A 224 -2.67 18.77 -2.82
C ALA A 224 -1.42 18.89 -1.94
N LEU A 225 -0.35 19.55 -2.41
CA LEU A 225 0.85 19.75 -1.60
C LEU A 225 0.54 20.52 -0.30
N SER A 226 -0.18 21.64 -0.42
CA SER A 226 -0.58 22.44 0.74
C SER A 226 -1.46 21.65 1.72
N ARG A 227 -2.39 20.83 1.21
CA ARG A 227 -3.25 19.98 2.05
C ARG A 227 -2.48 18.82 2.68
N ALA A 228 -1.44 18.29 2.04
CA ALA A 228 -0.59 17.26 2.63
C ALA A 228 0.24 17.77 3.82
N GLU A 229 0.62 19.05 3.79
CA GLU A 229 1.42 19.72 4.83
C GLU A 229 0.56 20.29 5.97
N SER A 230 -0.75 20.41 5.76
CA SER A 230 -1.70 20.90 6.76
C SER A 230 -1.98 19.89 7.88
N SER A 231 -2.32 20.41 9.06
CA SER A 231 -2.84 19.67 10.21
C SER A 231 -4.30 20.01 10.52
N ASP A 232 -5.05 20.58 9.56
CA ASP A 232 -6.44 20.98 9.75
C ASP A 232 -7.34 19.83 10.22
N TYR A 233 -7.08 18.61 9.74
CA TYR A 233 -7.81 17.42 10.17
C TYR A 233 -7.64 17.12 11.68
N LEU A 234 -6.71 17.75 12.39
CA LEU A 234 -6.51 17.62 13.84
C LEU A 234 -7.11 18.78 14.64
N LYS A 235 -7.61 19.84 13.98
CA LYS A 235 -8.13 21.02 14.67
C LYS A 235 -9.34 20.65 15.54
N LYS A 236 -9.32 21.13 16.78
CA LYS A 236 -10.46 21.04 17.69
C LYS A 236 -11.51 22.07 17.30
N ILE A 237 -12.78 21.67 17.34
CA ILE A 237 -13.92 22.55 17.07
C ILE A 237 -14.79 22.57 18.32
N ASP A 238 -15.05 23.76 18.85
CA ASP A 238 -15.85 23.96 20.08
C ASP A 238 -15.36 23.13 21.28
N GLY A 239 -14.04 23.04 21.44
CA GLY A 239 -13.40 22.24 22.51
C GLY A 239 -13.48 20.72 22.32
N LYS A 240 -14.13 20.23 21.26
CA LYS A 240 -14.20 18.81 20.92
C LYS A 240 -13.01 18.42 20.05
N GLU A 241 -12.43 17.25 20.34
CA GLU A 241 -11.39 16.65 19.50
C GLU A 241 -11.91 16.44 18.08
N SER A 242 -11.01 16.55 17.11
CA SER A 242 -11.34 16.19 15.74
C SER A 242 -11.75 14.72 15.64
N GLN A 243 -12.68 14.42 14.73
CA GLN A 243 -13.06 13.04 14.40
C GLN A 243 -11.89 12.22 13.84
N PHE A 244 -10.79 12.88 13.42
CA PHE A 244 -9.58 12.25 12.90
C PHE A 244 -8.40 12.30 13.87
N ALA A 245 -8.58 12.73 15.13
CA ALA A 245 -7.50 12.87 16.10
C ALA A 245 -6.67 11.58 16.32
N TRP A 246 -7.32 10.42 16.14
CA TRP A 246 -6.73 9.09 16.31
C TRP A 246 -5.81 8.64 15.17
N VAL A 247 -5.84 9.30 14.00
CA VAL A 247 -5.09 8.87 12.79
C VAL A 247 -3.57 8.83 13.02
N ASN A 248 -3.08 9.55 14.02
CA ASN A 248 -1.67 9.63 14.38
C ASN A 248 -1.29 8.81 15.63
N ASN A 249 -2.14 7.89 16.09
CA ASN A 249 -1.87 7.09 17.29
C ASN A 249 -0.69 6.10 17.12
N LEU A 250 -0.30 5.82 15.87
CA LEU A 250 0.93 5.11 15.52
C LEU A 250 1.94 6.10 14.95
N THR A 251 3.02 6.32 15.67
CA THR A 251 4.08 7.25 15.27
C THR A 251 5.14 6.50 14.47
N HIS A 252 5.49 7.02 13.29
CA HIS A 252 6.65 6.53 12.56
C HIS A 252 7.90 6.67 13.44
N GLU A 253 8.70 5.61 13.52
CA GLU A 253 10.04 5.72 14.08
C GLU A 253 10.97 6.29 13.01
N THR A 254 11.66 7.37 13.34
CA THR A 254 12.55 8.11 12.43
C THR A 254 13.97 8.22 12.98
N ASP A 255 14.23 7.73 14.19
CA ASP A 255 15.58 7.68 14.75
C ASP A 255 16.43 6.63 14.02
N ASP A 256 17.48 7.08 13.33
CA ASP A 256 18.35 6.23 12.52
C ASP A 256 19.08 5.14 13.32
N ALA A 257 19.40 5.39 14.59
CA ALA A 257 20.07 4.40 15.43
C ALA A 257 19.10 3.25 15.77
N LYS A 258 17.88 3.59 16.20
CA LYS A 258 16.83 2.59 16.45
C LYS A 258 16.41 1.87 15.19
N LEU A 259 16.26 2.56 14.07
CA LEU A 259 15.91 1.94 12.80
C LEU A 259 16.97 0.91 12.38
N ARG A 260 18.26 1.22 12.54
CA ARG A 260 19.34 0.23 12.30
C ARG A 260 19.19 -0.98 13.19
N GLU A 261 19.03 -0.79 14.50
CA GLU A 261 18.90 -1.89 15.47
C GLU A 261 17.66 -2.76 15.20
N LEU A 262 16.51 -2.14 14.92
CA LEU A 262 15.27 -2.83 14.57
C LEU A 262 15.43 -3.67 13.29
N ASN A 263 16.09 -3.13 12.28
CA ASN A 263 16.34 -3.83 11.02
C ASN A 263 17.33 -4.99 11.16
N GLU A 264 18.37 -4.82 11.98
CA GLU A 264 19.32 -5.88 12.30
C GLU A 264 18.62 -7.02 13.06
N ASN A 265 17.81 -6.68 14.06
CA ASN A 265 17.00 -7.65 14.80
C ASN A 265 16.00 -8.40 13.91
N LEU A 266 15.35 -7.70 12.97
CA LEU A 266 14.49 -8.33 11.96
C LEU A 266 15.27 -9.36 11.15
N TRP A 267 16.44 -8.96 10.62
CA TRP A 267 17.25 -9.83 9.78
C TRP A 267 17.76 -11.06 10.55
N LEU A 268 18.19 -10.89 11.79
CA LEU A 268 18.63 -11.99 12.65
C LEU A 268 17.52 -13.02 12.85
N ASN A 269 16.30 -12.58 13.19
CA ASN A 269 15.15 -13.47 13.39
C ASN A 269 14.70 -14.14 12.08
N PHE A 270 14.65 -13.40 10.98
CA PHE A 270 14.35 -13.95 9.66
C PHE A 270 15.38 -15.01 9.23
N LYS A 271 16.67 -14.75 9.46
CA LYS A 271 17.75 -15.67 9.12
C LYS A 271 17.71 -16.95 9.95
N SER A 272 17.41 -16.84 11.26
CA SER A 272 17.36 -17.95 12.22
C SER A 272 16.06 -18.76 12.18
N LEU A 273 15.17 -18.49 11.22
CA LEU A 273 13.84 -19.12 11.11
C LEU A 273 12.93 -18.83 12.32
N ASN A 274 13.21 -17.78 13.10
CA ASN A 274 12.33 -17.32 14.14
C ASN A 274 11.30 -16.35 13.56
N PHE A 275 10.17 -16.89 13.13
CA PHE A 275 9.06 -16.11 12.59
C PHE A 275 8.01 -15.74 13.65
N SER A 276 8.37 -15.79 14.94
CA SER A 276 7.45 -15.38 16.00
C SER A 276 6.96 -13.95 15.75
N LYS A 277 5.63 -13.83 15.61
CA LYS A 277 4.92 -12.60 15.23
C LYS A 277 5.36 -11.96 13.91
N MET A 278 5.93 -12.74 12.99
CA MET A 278 6.37 -12.32 11.67
C MET A 278 5.53 -12.99 10.59
N TRP A 279 4.96 -12.20 9.69
CA TRP A 279 4.13 -12.70 8.59
C TRP A 279 4.42 -11.93 7.30
N LEU A 280 4.02 -12.51 6.18
CA LEU A 280 3.92 -11.79 4.92
C LEU A 280 2.45 -11.46 4.63
N ALA A 281 2.19 -10.22 4.23
CA ALA A 281 0.88 -9.76 3.78
C ALA A 281 1.08 -8.81 2.60
N ALA A 282 0.18 -8.87 1.61
CA ALA A 282 0.20 -7.86 0.56
C ALA A 282 -0.05 -6.47 1.19
N PRO A 283 0.62 -5.41 0.70
CA PRO A 283 0.48 -4.07 1.27
C PRO A 283 -0.89 -3.42 0.95
N GLU A 284 -1.71 -4.06 0.11
CA GLU A 284 -3.06 -3.61 -0.22
C GLU A 284 -4.07 -4.76 -0.11
N ILE A 285 -5.35 -4.40 -0.01
CA ILE A 285 -6.44 -5.38 -0.05
C ILE A 285 -6.49 -5.97 -1.46
N ILE A 286 -6.29 -7.29 -1.54
CA ILE A 286 -6.25 -8.04 -2.79
C ILE A 286 -7.67 -8.24 -3.33
N ASP A 287 -7.85 -7.94 -4.62
CA ASP A 287 -9.00 -8.40 -5.39
C ASP A 287 -8.74 -9.83 -5.89
N TRP A 288 -9.23 -10.80 -5.11
CA TRP A 288 -9.06 -12.22 -5.39
C TRP A 288 -9.72 -12.66 -6.70
N SER A 289 -10.72 -11.91 -7.21
CA SER A 289 -11.35 -12.23 -8.49
C SER A 289 -10.42 -11.99 -9.69
N ASN A 290 -9.40 -11.14 -9.50
CA ASN A 290 -8.46 -10.73 -10.54
C ASN A 290 -7.01 -11.14 -10.23
N LEU A 291 -6.79 -12.18 -9.43
CA LEU A 291 -5.46 -12.66 -9.06
C LEU A 291 -5.26 -14.10 -9.55
N SER A 292 -4.19 -14.34 -10.31
CA SER A 292 -3.75 -15.70 -10.66
C SER A 292 -2.90 -16.32 -9.55
N GLY A 293 -2.08 -15.50 -8.88
CA GLY A 293 -1.30 -15.87 -7.69
C GLY A 293 -0.01 -15.06 -7.55
N PHE A 294 0.86 -15.50 -6.65
CA PHE A 294 2.12 -14.85 -6.25
C PHE A 294 3.35 -15.69 -6.62
N SER A 295 4.49 -15.01 -6.78
CA SER A 295 5.80 -15.63 -6.98
C SER A 295 6.89 -14.86 -6.21
N TYR A 296 7.85 -15.60 -5.65
CA TYR A 296 9.06 -15.02 -5.05
C TYR A 296 10.19 -14.82 -6.05
N TRP A 297 9.98 -15.17 -7.32
CA TRP A 297 10.93 -14.99 -8.42
C TRP A 297 10.30 -14.15 -9.52
N PRO A 298 11.10 -13.46 -10.35
CA PRO A 298 10.59 -12.79 -11.54
C PRO A 298 9.73 -13.75 -12.37
N ILE A 299 8.59 -13.27 -12.84
CA ILE A 299 7.62 -14.10 -13.56
C ILE A 299 8.14 -14.40 -14.96
N THR A 300 8.17 -15.69 -15.27
CA THR A 300 8.47 -16.30 -16.58
C THR A 300 7.25 -17.10 -17.06
N LYS A 301 7.29 -17.60 -18.30
CA LYS A 301 6.22 -18.45 -18.85
C LYS A 301 6.01 -19.75 -18.07
N GLU A 302 7.04 -20.22 -17.36
CA GLU A 302 7.03 -21.47 -16.59
C GLU A 302 6.80 -21.24 -15.09
N THR A 303 6.47 -20.01 -14.68
CA THR A 303 6.30 -19.68 -13.26
C THR A 303 5.10 -20.41 -12.68
N ILE A 304 5.37 -21.16 -11.60
CA ILE A 304 4.34 -21.76 -10.76
C ILE A 304 3.95 -20.74 -9.70
N PHE A 305 2.67 -20.39 -9.66
CA PHE A 305 2.14 -19.41 -8.72
C PHE A 305 1.67 -20.07 -7.42
N SER A 306 2.01 -19.44 -6.29
CA SER A 306 1.38 -19.73 -5.00
C SER A 306 0.13 -18.89 -4.83
N GLN A 307 -0.91 -19.44 -4.23
CA GLN A 307 -2.13 -18.67 -3.91
C GLN A 307 -1.93 -17.74 -2.71
N PHE A 308 -0.99 -18.09 -1.82
CA PHE A 308 -0.70 -17.34 -0.59
C PHE A 308 0.79 -17.02 -0.48
N ILE A 309 1.11 -15.97 0.29
CA ILE A 309 2.48 -15.62 0.62
C ILE A 309 2.77 -16.00 2.06
N GLU A 310 3.88 -16.68 2.28
CA GLU A 310 4.29 -17.27 3.54
C GLU A 310 5.75 -16.93 3.82
N VAL A 311 6.02 -16.43 5.02
CA VAL A 311 7.37 -15.99 5.42
C VAL A 311 8.38 -17.12 5.36
N SER A 312 7.94 -18.34 5.70
CA SER A 312 8.76 -19.55 5.69
C SER A 312 9.18 -19.95 4.27
N ASP A 313 8.26 -19.91 3.31
CA ASP A 313 8.55 -20.22 1.91
C ASP A 313 9.40 -19.12 1.27
N PHE A 314 9.12 -17.86 1.57
CA PHE A 314 9.96 -16.77 1.11
C PHE A 314 11.39 -16.90 1.64
N ARG A 315 11.57 -17.27 2.91
CA ARG A 315 12.89 -17.49 3.51
C ARG A 315 13.68 -18.62 2.84
N LYS A 316 13.03 -19.66 2.32
CA LYS A 316 13.69 -20.74 1.55
C LYS A 316 14.36 -20.22 0.28
N THR A 317 13.96 -19.06 -0.23
CA THR A 317 14.58 -18.43 -1.42
C THR A 317 15.91 -17.73 -1.13
N PHE A 318 16.34 -17.63 0.13
CA PHE A 318 17.58 -16.98 0.56
C PHE A 318 18.68 -17.99 0.87
N ASN A 319 19.90 -17.67 0.43
CA ASN A 319 21.10 -18.48 0.68
C ASN A 319 21.92 -17.95 1.88
N LYS A 320 23.00 -18.66 2.24
CA LYS A 320 23.86 -18.31 3.38
C LYS A 320 24.56 -16.94 3.29
N ASN A 321 24.78 -16.44 2.06
CA ASN A 321 25.43 -15.15 1.78
C ASN A 321 24.44 -13.98 1.73
N SER A 322 23.15 -14.26 1.85
CA SER A 322 22.14 -13.22 1.87
C SER A 322 22.29 -12.32 3.09
N SER A 323 21.88 -11.07 2.94
CA SER A 323 21.95 -10.03 3.96
C SER A 323 20.61 -9.29 4.09
N LEU A 324 20.53 -8.37 5.04
CA LEU A 324 19.43 -7.41 5.11
C LEU A 324 19.30 -6.59 3.80
N SER A 325 20.41 -6.24 3.14
CA SER A 325 20.34 -5.55 1.84
C SER A 325 19.75 -6.44 0.75
N THR A 326 20.04 -7.75 0.77
CA THR A 326 19.33 -8.73 -0.08
C THR A 326 17.83 -8.73 0.21
N LEU A 327 17.43 -8.78 1.48
CA LEU A 327 16.00 -8.76 1.85
C LEU A 327 15.29 -7.49 1.33
N ARG A 328 15.95 -6.34 1.43
CA ARG A 328 15.42 -5.05 0.99
C ARG A 328 15.29 -4.93 -0.53
N SER A 329 16.17 -5.56 -1.30
CA SER A 329 16.11 -5.52 -2.76
C SER A 329 15.13 -6.51 -3.38
N ARG A 330 14.70 -7.53 -2.62
CA ARG A 330 13.79 -8.57 -3.09
C ARG A 330 12.37 -8.02 -3.28
N LYS A 331 11.68 -8.62 -4.24
CA LYS A 331 10.29 -8.31 -4.59
C LYS A 331 9.43 -9.57 -4.51
N ILE A 332 8.15 -9.39 -4.20
CA ILE A 332 7.11 -10.41 -4.31
C ILE A 332 6.27 -10.04 -5.52
N TYR A 333 6.28 -10.91 -6.52
CA TYR A 333 5.58 -10.71 -7.77
C TYR A 333 4.17 -11.30 -7.68
N TYR A 334 3.25 -10.74 -8.46
CA TYR A 334 1.91 -11.28 -8.62
C TYR A 334 1.46 -11.12 -10.07
N GLN A 335 0.57 -11.97 -10.52
CA GLN A 335 -0.04 -11.88 -11.84
C GLN A 335 -1.56 -11.70 -11.73
N ARG A 336 -2.11 -10.83 -12.57
CA ARG A 336 -3.56 -10.67 -12.70
C ARG A 336 -4.14 -11.65 -13.71
N SER A 337 -5.33 -12.15 -13.43
CA SER A 337 -6.01 -13.12 -14.30
C SER A 337 -6.59 -12.47 -15.55
N SER A 338 -7.04 -11.20 -15.48
CA SER A 338 -7.68 -10.51 -16.61
C SER A 338 -6.76 -10.23 -17.80
N ASP A 339 -5.58 -9.65 -17.57
CA ASP A 339 -4.68 -9.17 -18.63
C ASP A 339 -3.28 -9.80 -18.60
N LYS A 340 -3.07 -10.78 -17.70
CA LYS A 340 -1.76 -11.39 -17.41
C LYS A 340 -0.67 -10.37 -17.08
N SER A 341 -1.02 -9.12 -16.79
CA SER A 341 -0.06 -8.14 -16.32
C SER A 341 0.46 -8.63 -14.98
N TYR A 342 1.77 -8.48 -14.80
CA TYR A 342 2.40 -8.74 -13.53
C TYR A 342 2.70 -7.42 -12.85
N GLY A 343 2.53 -7.43 -11.53
CA GLY A 343 3.02 -6.40 -10.64
C GLY A 343 4.01 -7.00 -9.66
N SER A 344 4.56 -6.14 -8.82
CA SER A 344 5.41 -6.57 -7.72
C SER A 344 5.29 -5.61 -6.55
N TYR A 345 5.45 -6.14 -5.35
CA TYR A 345 5.67 -5.37 -4.14
C TYR A 345 7.12 -5.51 -3.70
N PRO A 346 7.75 -4.47 -3.13
CA PRO A 346 8.97 -4.68 -2.34
C PRO A 346 8.67 -5.69 -1.26
N ALA A 347 9.48 -6.74 -1.14
CA ALA A 347 9.24 -7.79 -0.15
C ALA A 347 9.26 -7.23 1.27
N PHE A 348 10.11 -6.23 1.53
CA PHE A 348 10.17 -5.51 2.79
C PHE A 348 8.84 -4.80 3.14
N SER A 349 8.07 -4.35 2.13
CA SER A 349 6.73 -3.78 2.33
C SER A 349 5.67 -4.84 2.64
N CYS A 350 5.92 -6.10 2.30
CA CYS A 350 5.04 -7.21 2.64
C CYS A 350 5.29 -7.78 4.03
N ILE A 351 6.41 -7.45 4.69
CA ILE A 351 6.72 -7.95 6.02
C ILE A 351 5.87 -7.22 7.05
N TYR A 352 5.10 -7.98 7.82
CA TYR A 352 4.58 -7.57 9.12
C TYR A 352 5.45 -8.20 10.20
N TRP A 353 5.92 -7.40 11.16
CA TRP A 353 6.60 -7.94 12.34
C TRP A 353 6.37 -7.10 13.57
N GLU A 354 5.94 -7.73 14.66
CA GLU A 354 5.87 -7.12 15.99
C GLU A 354 7.09 -7.49 16.82
N THR A 355 7.74 -6.49 17.40
CA THR A 355 8.91 -6.69 18.25
C THR A 355 8.97 -5.67 19.39
N ARG A 356 9.88 -5.90 20.33
CA ARG A 356 10.17 -4.99 21.44
C ARG A 356 11.64 -4.58 21.36
N LEU A 357 11.90 -3.29 21.55
CA LEU A 357 13.24 -2.76 21.69
C LEU A 357 13.31 -1.92 22.97
N GLY A 358 14.10 -2.38 23.94
CA GLY A 358 14.09 -1.83 25.30
C GLY A 358 12.72 -1.96 25.95
N ASN A 359 12.09 -0.83 26.30
CA ASN A 359 10.75 -0.78 26.90
C ASN A 359 9.62 -0.47 25.92
N ASP A 360 9.96 -0.23 24.65
CA ASP A 360 9.01 0.21 23.64
C ASP A 360 8.64 -0.95 22.71
N ASN A 361 7.37 -1.01 22.30
CA ASN A 361 6.89 -1.96 21.30
C ASN A 361 6.90 -1.31 19.91
N TYR A 362 7.32 -2.07 18.91
CA TYR A 362 7.43 -1.63 17.54
C TYR A 362 6.72 -2.59 16.58
N ILE A 363 6.24 -2.04 15.48
CA ILE A 363 5.67 -2.82 14.37
C ILE A 363 6.35 -2.40 13.08
N LEU A 364 6.86 -3.38 12.34
CA LEU A 364 7.19 -3.20 10.93
C LEU A 364 5.94 -3.45 10.11
N HIS A 365 5.54 -2.46 9.32
CA HIS A 365 4.38 -2.57 8.46
C HIS A 365 4.54 -1.70 7.22
N GLN A 366 4.31 -2.27 6.04
CA GLN A 366 4.48 -1.57 4.74
C GLN A 366 5.82 -0.86 4.62
N GLY A 367 6.87 -1.56 5.05
CA GLY A 367 8.25 -1.11 4.95
C GLY A 367 8.61 0.01 5.92
N ASN A 368 7.70 0.39 6.83
CA ASN A 368 7.92 1.44 7.82
C ASN A 368 7.84 0.87 9.23
N TRP A 369 8.69 1.39 10.11
CA TRP A 369 8.66 1.09 11.53
C TRP A 369 7.77 2.08 12.26
N TYR A 370 6.91 1.57 13.12
CA TYR A 370 6.02 2.35 13.97
C TYR A 370 6.28 2.03 15.43
N LYS A 371 6.46 3.07 16.25
CA LYS A 371 6.43 2.93 17.70
C LYS A 371 4.98 2.92 18.16
N ILE A 372 4.60 1.87 18.88
CA ILE A 372 3.27 1.78 19.49
C ILE A 372 3.24 2.68 20.73
N ASN A 373 2.24 3.55 20.82
CA ASN A 373 2.02 4.35 22.03
C ASN A 373 1.73 3.42 23.23
N PRO A 374 2.35 3.61 24.41
CA PRO A 374 2.09 2.77 25.58
C PRO A 374 0.61 2.61 25.94
N ASN A 375 -0.21 3.64 25.70
CA ASN A 375 -1.66 3.60 25.95
C ASN A 375 -2.40 2.66 24.98
N PHE A 376 -1.92 2.53 23.74
CA PHE A 376 -2.42 1.62 22.70
C PHE A 376 -2.12 0.16 23.05
N ALA A 377 -0.92 -0.14 23.57
CA ALA A 377 -0.55 -1.49 24.00
C ALA A 377 -1.39 -1.98 25.20
N LYS A 378 -1.69 -1.09 26.15
CA LYS A 378 -2.47 -1.42 27.36
C LYS A 378 -3.93 -1.72 27.05
N ALA A 379 -4.55 -1.00 26.11
CA ALA A 379 -5.93 -1.23 25.69
C ALA A 379 -6.13 -2.62 25.06
N THR A 380 -5.19 -3.09 24.25
CA THR A 380 -5.23 -4.43 23.62
C THR A 380 -5.04 -5.55 24.64
N ASP A 381 -4.10 -5.40 25.58
CA ASP A 381 -3.90 -6.35 26.68
C ASP A 381 -5.09 -6.39 27.63
N ASP A 382 -5.68 -5.24 27.97
CA ASP A 382 -6.84 -5.16 28.86
C ASP A 382 -8.12 -5.69 28.20
N ALA A 383 -8.31 -5.46 26.89
CA ALA A 383 -9.39 -6.08 26.12
C ALA A 383 -9.26 -7.60 26.10
N TYR A 384 -8.05 -8.12 25.89
CA TYR A 384 -7.77 -9.56 25.94
C TYR A 384 -7.99 -10.16 27.34
N LYS A 385 -7.49 -9.51 28.39
CA LYS A 385 -7.73 -9.93 29.79
C LYS A 385 -9.21 -9.86 30.17
N LYS A 386 -9.95 -8.87 29.67
CA LYS A 386 -11.40 -8.74 29.89
C LYS A 386 -12.18 -9.85 29.17
N PHE A 387 -11.75 -10.25 27.97
CA PHE A 387 -12.27 -11.43 27.29
C PHE A 387 -12.02 -12.71 28.08
N LEU A 388 -10.79 -12.93 28.56
CA LEU A 388 -10.44 -14.09 29.39
C LEU A 388 -11.21 -14.13 30.72
N ARG A 389 -11.46 -12.97 31.34
CA ARG A 389 -12.32 -12.86 32.54
C ARG A 389 -13.79 -13.19 32.27
N ARG A 390 -14.27 -13.01 31.05
CA ARG A 390 -15.65 -13.33 30.64
C ARG A 390 -15.85 -14.81 30.34
N PHE A 391 -14.77 -15.57 30.12
CA PHE A 391 -14.79 -17.01 29.89
C PHE A 391 -13.76 -17.76 30.77
N PRO A 392 -13.98 -17.82 32.10
CA PRO A 392 -13.03 -18.39 33.05
C PRO A 392 -12.74 -19.90 32.86
N LEU A 393 -13.63 -20.64 32.18
CA LEU A 393 -13.43 -22.06 31.86
C LEU A 393 -12.27 -22.31 30.88
N LEU A 394 -11.95 -21.36 29.99
CA LEU A 394 -10.80 -21.44 29.08
C LEU A 394 -9.45 -21.33 29.81
N LEU A 395 -9.40 -20.57 30.91
CA LEU A 395 -8.23 -20.48 31.81
C LEU A 395 -8.00 -21.78 32.60
N PHE A 396 -9.09 -22.45 32.99
CA PHE A 396 -9.02 -23.73 33.71
C PHE A 396 -8.56 -24.88 32.82
N LEU A 397 -9.04 -24.97 31.58
CA LEU A 397 -8.60 -25.99 30.62
C LEU A 397 -7.11 -25.86 30.28
N ASN A 398 -6.61 -24.64 30.08
CA ASN A 398 -5.21 -24.41 29.73
C ASN A 398 -4.26 -24.79 30.89
N THR A 399 -4.65 -24.48 32.13
CA THR A 399 -3.90 -24.84 33.34
C THR A 399 -3.91 -26.36 33.60
N ILE A 400 -5.05 -27.03 33.40
CA ILE A 400 -5.18 -28.49 33.58
C ILE A 400 -4.39 -29.26 32.52
N MET A 401 -4.36 -28.77 31.26
CA MET A 401 -3.59 -29.38 30.18
C MET A 401 -2.07 -29.26 30.40
N GLN A 402 -1.58 -28.13 30.94
CA GLN A 402 -0.17 -27.97 31.31
C GLN A 402 0.25 -28.83 32.51
N MET A 403 -0.64 -29.00 33.51
CA MET A 403 -0.34 -29.81 34.70
C MET A 403 -0.33 -31.32 34.45
N LYS A 404 -1.03 -31.83 33.43
CA LYS A 404 -1.18 -33.28 33.20
C LYS A 404 -0.14 -33.89 32.25
N GLY A 405 0.72 -33.11 31.60
CA GLY A 405 1.78 -33.66 30.73
C GLY A 405 1.29 -34.53 29.56
N ILE A 406 0.00 -34.44 29.20
CA ILE A 406 -0.60 -35.20 28.11
C ILE A 406 -0.42 -34.39 26.82
N ILE A 407 0.63 -34.75 26.08
CA ILE A 407 0.97 -34.38 24.69
C ILE A 407 1.56 -32.98 24.49
N THR A 408 2.80 -32.98 24.00
CA THR A 408 3.41 -31.91 23.22
C THR A 408 2.68 -31.77 21.88
N TRP A 409 1.69 -30.88 21.82
CA TRP A 409 1.26 -30.26 20.56
C TRP A 409 2.18 -29.07 20.28
N PRO A 410 2.59 -28.80 19.02
CA PRO A 410 3.30 -27.58 18.70
C PRO A 410 2.36 -26.41 19.06
N SER A 411 2.79 -25.59 20.02
CA SER A 411 2.26 -24.26 20.36
C SER A 411 0.91 -23.95 19.72
N LEU A 412 -0.17 -24.09 20.47
CA LEU A 412 -1.51 -23.60 20.13
C LEU A 412 -1.45 -22.11 19.75
N HIS A 413 -1.21 -21.86 18.46
CA HIS A 413 -1.73 -20.71 17.76
C HIS A 413 -3.26 -20.79 17.85
N LYS A 414 -3.85 -19.63 18.14
CA LYS A 414 -5.29 -19.39 18.31
C LYS A 414 -6.13 -20.17 17.29
N PRO A 415 -7.19 -20.87 17.73
CA PRO A 415 -8.21 -21.37 16.81
C PRO A 415 -9.01 -20.19 16.25
N GLY A 416 -9.19 -20.19 14.92
CA GLY A 416 -10.20 -19.41 14.24
C GLY A 416 -11.60 -20.01 14.41
N TRP A 417 -12.57 -19.14 14.10
CA TRP A 417 -13.98 -19.39 13.80
C TRP A 417 -14.98 -19.54 14.95
N LEU A 418 -16.00 -18.67 14.90
CA LEU A 418 -17.40 -19.06 14.94
C LEU A 418 -18.20 -18.09 14.06
N THR A 419 -18.59 -18.59 12.89
CA THR A 419 -19.77 -18.20 12.11
C THR A 419 -21.05 -18.60 12.85
N HIS A 420 -22.13 -17.84 12.60
CA HIS A 420 -23.54 -18.04 13.00
C HIS A 420 -23.92 -17.57 14.42
N CYS A 421 -24.42 -16.33 14.52
CA CYS A 421 -25.84 -16.01 14.53
C CYS A 421 -26.05 -14.60 13.97
#